data_AF-A0A7C8NM43-F1
#
_entry.id   AF-A0A7C8NM43-F1
#
_cell.length_a   1.000
_cell.length_b   1.000
_cell.length_c   1.000
_cell.angle_alpha   90.00
_cell.angle_beta   90.00
_cell.angle_gamma   90.00
#
_symmetry.space_group_name_H-M   'P 1'
#
loop_
_entity.id
_entity.type
_entity.pdbx_description
1 polymer ?
#
loop_
_entity_poly.entity_id
_entity_poly.type
_entity_poly.pdbx_seq_one_letter_code
_entity_poly.pdbx_strand_id
1 'polypeptide(L)'
;MDHETLNFPLKLAAKSHQLPEFKSLVSGRTTTRHPSLYKSDPNSTDTLNDTYERAITLMIAIRSHCKYTPEEPLSQAIQTELINLIYGSNFIEYAGADYTTTTAICTKLFNEYVSPEEILNTLQTTTTTTDENTSSTAITTTAVDKKGGMEVIQHAKALTYFLQKFYIEEEPLTESLILQTHRILCEGTTHSDGTPWQEWAGIYRTYEIAASSISPTNPQRLQKSIFIRASAVPKYMTDMVEDFESLTGEAEIGNFDVIDPFEIAAWLCTRILLSGVLMRYTGLVACIGDDGETAAGRGRDEYLKIANKANKVFHDEDGEVDVEAQTSHVQLTELVVRKVLECAERLVEVVIKAEDVEGE
;
A
#
# COMPACT_ATOMS: atom_id res chain seq x y z
N MET A 1 -18.54 1.37 -9.30
CA MET A 1 -17.91 0.03 -9.32
C MET A 1 -18.76 -0.76 -10.26
N ASP A 2 -18.16 -1.33 -11.29
CA ASP A 2 -18.89 -2.00 -12.35
C ASP A 2 -19.04 -3.48 -11.98
N HIS A 3 -19.80 -4.27 -12.74
CA HIS A 3 -19.93 -5.72 -12.50
C HIS A 3 -18.58 -6.46 -12.45
N GLU A 4 -17.52 -5.84 -12.97
CA GLU A 4 -16.16 -6.34 -13.01
C GLU A 4 -15.47 -6.42 -11.64
N THR A 5 -16.02 -5.87 -10.55
CA THR A 5 -15.37 -5.90 -9.23
C THR A 5 -16.07 -6.77 -8.18
N LEU A 6 -17.10 -7.53 -8.56
CA LEU A 6 -17.79 -8.46 -7.64
C LEU A 6 -16.87 -9.62 -7.23
N ASN A 7 -16.91 -10.03 -5.95
CA ASN A 7 -16.05 -11.06 -5.37
C ASN A 7 -14.56 -10.81 -5.68
N PHE A 8 -14.12 -9.58 -5.51
CA PHE A 8 -12.78 -9.13 -5.88
C PHE A 8 -11.64 -9.99 -5.29
N PRO A 9 -11.68 -10.39 -4.01
CA PRO A 9 -10.62 -11.23 -3.43
C PRO A 9 -10.54 -12.61 -4.07
N LEU A 10 -11.67 -13.16 -4.52
CA LEU A 10 -11.71 -14.44 -5.24
C LEU A 10 -11.02 -14.30 -6.60
N LYS A 11 -11.18 -13.17 -7.29
CA LYS A 11 -10.46 -12.90 -8.55
C LYS A 11 -8.96 -12.80 -8.34
N LEU A 12 -8.54 -12.17 -7.24
CA LEU A 12 -7.13 -12.11 -6.87
C LEU A 12 -6.57 -13.51 -6.57
N ALA A 13 -7.30 -14.34 -5.81
CA ALA A 13 -6.91 -15.73 -5.55
C ALA A 13 -6.76 -16.54 -6.85
N ALA A 14 -7.76 -16.46 -7.73
CA ALA A 14 -7.73 -17.11 -9.05
C ALA A 14 -6.57 -16.62 -9.93
N LYS A 15 -6.22 -15.34 -9.86
CA LYS A 15 -5.03 -14.79 -10.55
C LYS A 15 -3.74 -15.29 -9.91
N SER A 16 -3.67 -15.40 -8.59
CA SER A 16 -2.50 -15.91 -7.86
C SER A 16 -2.18 -17.37 -8.22
N HIS A 17 -3.18 -18.18 -8.59
CA HIS A 17 -2.97 -19.54 -9.11
C HIS A 17 -2.28 -19.58 -10.48
N GLN A 18 -2.33 -18.48 -11.23
CA GLN A 18 -1.77 -18.36 -12.57
C GLN A 18 -0.39 -17.69 -12.58
N LEU A 19 0.10 -17.26 -11.41
CA LEU A 19 1.40 -16.63 -11.30
C LEU A 19 2.51 -17.60 -11.73
N PRO A 20 3.46 -17.16 -12.59
CA PRO A 20 4.56 -18.00 -12.99
C PRO A 20 5.45 -18.34 -11.79
N GLU A 21 5.99 -19.57 -11.79
CA GLU A 21 6.96 -20.00 -10.79
C GLU A 21 8.22 -19.14 -10.90
N PHE A 22 8.65 -18.56 -9.77
CA PHE A 22 9.97 -17.95 -9.68
C PHE A 22 11.02 -19.06 -9.65
N LYS A 23 11.94 -19.02 -10.60
CA LYS A 23 13.06 -19.98 -10.64
C LYS A 23 14.19 -19.55 -9.71
N SER A 24 14.45 -18.25 -9.59
CA SER A 24 15.43 -17.68 -8.66
C SER A 24 15.39 -16.16 -8.71
N LEU A 25 14.98 -15.48 -7.63
CA LEU A 25 15.44 -14.11 -7.44
C LEU A 25 16.93 -14.19 -7.16
N VAL A 26 17.76 -13.74 -8.10
CA VAL A 26 19.21 -13.82 -7.94
C VAL A 26 19.59 -12.95 -6.73
N SER A 27 19.96 -13.56 -5.60
CA SER A 27 20.59 -12.86 -4.45
C SER A 27 22.00 -12.36 -4.72
N GLY A 28 22.27 -12.03 -5.99
CA GLY A 28 23.57 -11.73 -6.54
C GLY A 28 23.44 -10.60 -7.55
N ARG A 29 23.51 -9.37 -7.03
CA ARG A 29 23.96 -8.14 -7.71
C ARG A 29 24.35 -8.32 -9.19
N THR A 30 23.38 -8.28 -10.08
CA THR A 30 23.59 -7.90 -11.49
C THR A 30 22.28 -7.42 -12.12
N THR A 31 21.56 -6.52 -11.46
CA THR A 31 20.84 -5.51 -12.22
C THR A 31 21.90 -4.71 -12.98
N THR A 32 21.71 -4.53 -14.29
CA THR A 32 22.46 -3.54 -15.09
C THR A 32 22.21 -2.17 -14.47
N ARG A 33 23.07 -1.82 -13.52
CA ARG A 33 22.96 -0.68 -12.62
C ARG A 33 22.86 0.61 -13.44
N HIS A 34 21.79 1.39 -13.26
CA HIS A 34 21.91 2.83 -13.47
C HIS A 34 22.80 3.36 -12.32
N PRO A 35 24.06 3.80 -12.58
CA PRO A 35 25.05 4.03 -11.53
C PRO A 35 24.67 5.16 -10.54
N SER A 36 23.67 5.96 -10.87
CA SER A 36 23.24 7.12 -10.08
C SER A 36 22.09 6.85 -9.11
N LEU A 37 21.63 5.61 -8.93
CA LEU A 37 20.52 5.34 -8.01
C LEU A 37 20.91 4.47 -6.79
N TYR A 38 22.07 3.77 -6.81
CA TYR A 38 22.36 2.79 -5.77
C TYR A 38 23.86 2.65 -5.44
N LYS A 39 24.24 3.03 -4.22
CA LYS A 39 25.37 2.43 -3.50
C LYS A 39 24.84 1.82 -2.21
N SER A 40 25.18 0.56 -1.97
CA SER A 40 24.91 -0.14 -0.72
C SER A 40 25.55 0.60 0.46
N ASP A 41 24.80 0.83 1.54
CA ASP A 41 25.37 1.27 2.82
C ASP A 41 26.38 0.21 3.29
N PRO A 42 27.68 0.54 3.42
CA PRO A 42 28.70 -0.40 3.90
C PRO A 42 28.49 -0.85 5.36
N ASN A 43 27.51 -0.28 6.07
CA ASN A 43 27.14 -0.67 7.44
C ASN A 43 25.87 -1.52 7.54
N SER A 44 25.25 -1.98 6.42
CA SER A 44 24.05 -2.83 6.52
C SER A 44 24.42 -4.13 7.25
N THR A 45 23.79 -4.37 8.40
CA THR A 45 24.01 -5.55 9.24
C THR A 45 23.51 -6.82 8.57
N ASP A 46 24.17 -7.96 8.81
CA ASP A 46 23.82 -9.29 8.26
C ASP A 46 22.33 -9.65 8.38
N THR A 47 21.64 -9.12 9.40
CA THR A 47 20.21 -9.28 9.65
C THR A 47 19.29 -8.80 8.52
N LEU A 48 19.70 -7.79 7.74
CA LEU A 48 18.87 -7.29 6.64
C LEU A 48 18.86 -8.26 5.46
N ASN A 49 20.04 -8.77 5.10
CA ASN A 49 20.16 -9.80 4.07
C ASN A 49 19.36 -11.04 4.49
N ASP A 50 19.45 -11.45 5.77
CA ASP A 50 18.65 -12.56 6.29
C ASP A 50 17.13 -12.31 6.17
N THR A 51 16.66 -11.09 6.44
CA THR A 51 15.24 -10.73 6.32
C THR A 51 14.77 -10.76 4.87
N TYR A 52 15.61 -10.26 3.96
CA TYR A 52 15.35 -10.23 2.53
C TYR A 52 15.31 -11.63 1.92
N GLU A 53 16.32 -12.45 2.19
CA GLU A 53 16.37 -13.87 1.80
C GLU A 53 15.15 -14.65 2.32
N ARG A 54 14.76 -14.38 3.56
CA ARG A 54 13.58 -15.02 4.16
C ARG A 54 12.29 -14.58 3.49
N ALA A 55 12.14 -13.29 3.16
CA ALA A 55 10.98 -12.79 2.43
C ALA A 55 10.88 -13.42 1.03
N ILE A 56 12.00 -13.52 0.31
CA ILE A 56 12.08 -14.22 -0.98
C ILE A 56 11.70 -15.70 -0.83
N THR A 57 12.28 -16.38 0.14
CA THR A 57 12.04 -17.81 0.38
C THR A 57 10.56 -18.08 0.63
N LEU A 58 9.92 -17.29 1.51
CA LEU A 58 8.49 -17.44 1.78
C LEU A 58 7.63 -17.06 0.57
N MET A 59 7.99 -16.03 -0.19
CA MET A 59 7.28 -15.66 -1.42
C MET A 59 7.31 -16.81 -2.45
N ILE A 60 8.48 -17.42 -2.68
CA ILE A 60 8.62 -18.58 -3.57
C ILE A 60 7.78 -19.75 -3.05
N ALA A 61 7.81 -20.01 -1.74
CA ALA A 61 7.02 -21.07 -1.13
C ALA A 61 5.52 -20.81 -1.32
N ILE A 62 5.00 -19.62 -0.98
CA ILE A 62 3.61 -19.24 -1.16
C ILE A 62 3.19 -19.43 -2.61
N ARG A 63 3.92 -18.86 -3.57
CA ARG A 63 3.58 -19.01 -5.01
C ARG A 63 3.55 -20.48 -5.45
N SER A 64 4.51 -21.27 -5.00
CA SER A 64 4.60 -22.69 -5.35
C SER A 64 3.44 -23.52 -4.80
N HIS A 65 2.83 -23.10 -3.69
CA HIS A 65 1.76 -23.84 -3.03
C HIS A 65 0.37 -23.20 -3.23
N CYS A 66 0.29 -21.92 -3.62
CA CYS A 66 -0.97 -21.23 -3.92
C CYS A 66 -1.78 -21.99 -4.97
N LYS A 67 -1.14 -22.54 -6.01
CA LYS A 67 -1.81 -23.36 -7.05
C LYS A 67 -2.56 -24.59 -6.51
N TYR A 68 -2.24 -25.04 -5.30
CA TYR A 68 -2.90 -26.18 -4.63
C TYR A 68 -3.81 -25.72 -3.48
N THR A 69 -3.80 -24.44 -3.13
CA THR A 69 -4.66 -23.91 -2.09
C THR A 69 -6.06 -23.69 -2.66
N PRO A 70 -7.14 -24.12 -1.98
CA PRO A 70 -8.49 -23.81 -2.43
C PRO A 70 -8.71 -22.29 -2.51
N GLU A 71 -9.41 -21.82 -3.56
CA GLU A 71 -9.59 -20.39 -3.84
C GLU A 71 -10.27 -19.64 -2.69
N GLU A 72 -11.22 -20.26 -2.01
CA GLU A 72 -11.98 -19.65 -0.92
C GLU A 72 -11.10 -19.26 0.30
N PRO A 73 -10.38 -20.18 0.97
CA PRO A 73 -9.41 -19.84 2.02
C PRO A 73 -8.38 -18.80 1.57
N LEU A 74 -7.84 -18.93 0.35
CA LEU A 74 -6.86 -17.97 -0.17
C LEU A 74 -7.49 -16.59 -0.36
N SER A 75 -8.72 -16.51 -0.88
CA SER A 75 -9.45 -15.26 -1.07
C SER A 75 -9.73 -14.55 0.26
N GLN A 76 -10.06 -15.29 1.32
CA GLN A 76 -10.30 -14.73 2.66
C GLN A 76 -9.00 -14.19 3.28
N ALA A 77 -7.88 -14.88 3.07
CA ALA A 77 -6.57 -14.42 3.50
C ALA A 77 -6.16 -13.14 2.76
N ILE A 78 -6.28 -13.12 1.43
CA ILE A 78 -6.01 -11.92 0.62
C ILE A 78 -6.92 -10.76 1.04
N GLN A 79 -8.22 -11.02 1.25
CA GLN A 79 -9.17 -10.00 1.72
C GLN A 79 -8.71 -9.37 3.04
N THR A 80 -8.26 -10.19 3.99
CA THR A 80 -7.76 -9.71 5.28
C THR A 80 -6.54 -8.80 5.10
N GLU A 81 -5.61 -9.16 4.23
CA GLU A 81 -4.43 -8.33 3.93
C GLU A 81 -4.78 -7.01 3.24
N LEU A 82 -5.75 -7.00 2.32
CA LEU A 82 -6.24 -5.76 1.70
C LEU A 82 -6.91 -4.84 2.73
N ILE A 83 -7.65 -5.39 3.68
CA ILE A 83 -8.27 -4.64 4.78
C ILE A 83 -7.20 -4.00 5.67
N ASN A 84 -6.18 -4.78 6.06
CA ASN A 84 -5.05 -4.29 6.86
C ASN A 84 -4.29 -3.17 6.15
N LEU A 85 -4.05 -3.33 4.85
CA LEU A 85 -3.43 -2.31 4.00
C LEU A 85 -4.25 -1.02 4.01
N ILE A 86 -5.56 -1.10 3.75
CA ILE A 86 -6.43 0.09 3.71
C ILE A 86 -6.46 0.77 5.08
N TYR A 87 -6.67 0.01 6.15
CA TYR A 87 -6.68 0.53 7.52
C TYR A 87 -5.38 1.26 7.84
N GLY A 88 -4.22 0.61 7.67
CA GLY A 88 -2.92 1.23 7.94
C GLY A 88 -2.65 2.46 7.08
N SER A 89 -3.06 2.41 5.81
CA SER A 89 -2.91 3.52 4.86
C SER A 89 -3.74 4.74 5.25
N ASN A 90 -4.96 4.56 5.74
CA ASN A 90 -5.80 5.64 6.28
C ASN A 90 -5.28 6.13 7.65
N PHE A 91 -4.85 5.22 8.52
CA PHE A 91 -4.34 5.53 9.86
C PHE A 91 -3.11 6.45 9.83
N ILE A 92 -2.22 6.27 8.85
CA ILE A 92 -1.06 7.16 8.65
C ILE A 92 -1.47 8.63 8.52
N GLU A 93 -2.56 8.89 7.79
CA GLU A 93 -3.06 10.25 7.49
C GLU A 93 -4.00 10.80 8.57
N TYR A 94 -4.21 10.07 9.68
CA TYR A 94 -5.30 10.35 10.63
C TYR A 94 -6.67 10.44 9.96
N ALA A 95 -6.88 9.57 8.97
CA ALA A 95 -8.07 9.49 8.14
C ALA A 95 -8.76 8.13 8.36
N GLY A 96 -9.93 7.95 7.76
CA GLY A 96 -10.67 6.70 7.76
C GLY A 96 -11.48 6.44 9.03
N ALA A 97 -11.75 5.16 9.29
CA ALA A 97 -12.51 4.70 10.46
C ALA A 97 -11.67 3.73 11.30
N ASP A 98 -12.19 3.33 12.46
CA ASP A 98 -11.57 2.26 13.25
C ASP A 98 -11.49 0.94 12.47
N TYR A 99 -10.69 -0.01 12.97
CA TYR A 99 -10.43 -1.29 12.31
C TYR A 99 -11.72 -2.11 12.10
N THR A 100 -12.64 -2.12 13.07
CA THR A 100 -13.91 -2.88 12.97
C THR A 100 -14.79 -2.30 11.87
N THR A 101 -14.96 -0.97 11.86
CA THR A 101 -15.72 -0.26 10.83
C THR A 101 -15.07 -0.43 9.46
N THR A 102 -13.74 -0.33 9.37
CA THR A 102 -12.98 -0.53 8.12
C THR A 102 -13.18 -1.95 7.57
N THR A 103 -13.10 -2.96 8.44
CA THR A 103 -13.34 -4.36 8.09
C THR A 103 -14.75 -4.56 7.54
N ALA A 104 -15.76 -4.02 8.21
CA ALA A 104 -17.16 -4.15 7.78
C ALA A 104 -17.40 -3.47 6.42
N ILE A 105 -16.87 -2.26 6.22
CA ILE A 105 -16.95 -1.54 4.94
C ILE A 105 -16.33 -2.37 3.82
N CYS A 106 -15.06 -2.74 3.98
CA CYS A 106 -14.29 -3.41 2.94
C CYS A 106 -14.86 -4.79 2.63
N THR A 107 -15.32 -5.54 3.64
CA THR A 107 -15.93 -6.87 3.46
C THR A 107 -17.15 -6.78 2.55
N LYS A 108 -18.03 -5.81 2.80
CA LYS A 108 -19.23 -5.62 1.98
C LYS A 108 -18.86 -5.14 0.58
N LEU A 109 -17.97 -4.15 0.50
CA LEU A 109 -17.55 -3.52 -0.75
C LEU A 109 -16.85 -4.49 -1.72
N PHE A 110 -16.03 -5.41 -1.20
CA PHE A 110 -15.28 -6.36 -2.01
C PHE A 110 -16.13 -7.54 -2.52
N ASN A 111 -17.20 -7.88 -1.81
CA ASN A 111 -18.03 -9.04 -2.11
C ASN A 111 -19.37 -8.69 -2.78
N GLU A 112 -19.87 -7.47 -2.62
CA GLU A 112 -21.20 -7.08 -3.06
C GLU A 112 -21.19 -5.85 -3.95
N TYR A 113 -22.17 -5.77 -4.86
CA TYR A 113 -22.49 -4.53 -5.54
C TYR A 113 -23.33 -3.65 -4.61
N VAL A 114 -22.67 -2.73 -3.92
CA VAL A 114 -23.30 -1.85 -2.94
C VAL A 114 -22.87 -0.40 -3.15
N SER A 115 -23.81 0.53 -3.03
CA SER A 115 -23.48 1.96 -3.12
C SER A 115 -22.81 2.46 -1.84
N PRO A 116 -21.91 3.47 -1.91
CA PRO A 116 -21.32 4.06 -0.71
C PRO A 116 -22.36 4.53 0.32
N GLU A 117 -23.44 5.12 -0.16
CA GLU A 117 -24.55 5.62 0.68
C GLU A 117 -25.23 4.47 1.44
N GLU A 118 -25.46 3.34 0.78
CA GLU A 118 -26.06 2.17 1.40
C GLU A 118 -25.14 1.59 2.47
N ILE A 119 -23.82 1.44 2.20
CA ILE A 119 -22.85 0.98 3.21
C ILE A 119 -22.94 1.87 4.45
N LEU A 120 -22.77 3.18 4.27
CA LEU A 120 -22.72 4.14 5.38
C LEU A 120 -24.04 4.24 6.16
N ASN A 121 -25.19 3.97 5.52
CA ASN A 121 -26.49 3.95 6.19
C ASN A 121 -26.73 2.65 6.97
N THR A 122 -26.12 1.53 6.54
CA THR A 122 -26.23 0.23 7.23
C THR A 122 -25.30 0.07 8.42
N LEU A 123 -24.16 0.78 8.43
CA LEU A 123 -23.20 0.74 9.53
C LEU A 123 -23.67 1.67 10.66
N GLN A 124 -24.44 1.11 11.59
CA GLN A 124 -24.67 1.72 12.90
C GLN A 124 -23.69 1.11 13.89
N THR A 125 -22.80 1.93 14.47
CA THR A 125 -21.92 1.47 15.54
C THR A 125 -22.67 1.51 16.87
N THR A 126 -22.88 0.33 17.46
CA THR A 126 -23.37 0.21 18.84
C THR A 126 -22.17 0.09 19.77
N THR A 127 -21.87 1.16 20.51
CA THR A 127 -20.91 1.13 21.61
C THR A 127 -21.64 0.85 22.92
N THR A 128 -21.27 -0.23 23.59
CA THR A 128 -21.68 -0.51 24.97
C THR A 128 -20.62 0.03 25.92
N THR A 129 -20.96 1.09 26.64
CA THR A 129 -20.19 1.55 27.80
C THR A 129 -20.80 0.91 29.05
N THR A 130 -20.01 0.08 29.70
CA THR A 130 -20.34 -0.45 31.03
C THR A 130 -19.69 0.48 32.05
N ASP A 131 -20.50 1.23 32.78
CA ASP A 131 -20.01 2.05 33.89
C ASP A 131 -19.73 1.11 35.08
N GLU A 132 -18.46 0.93 35.46
CA GLU A 132 -18.09 -0.05 36.50
C GLU A 132 -18.69 0.29 37.89
N ASN A 133 -19.15 1.53 38.08
CA ASN A 133 -19.72 2.01 39.34
C ASN A 133 -21.26 1.90 39.42
N THR A 134 -21.95 1.73 38.30
CA THR A 134 -23.39 1.54 38.25
C THR A 134 -23.67 0.41 37.28
N SER A 135 -24.21 -0.72 37.73
CA SER A 135 -24.48 -1.90 36.88
C SER A 135 -25.52 -1.67 35.75
N SER A 136 -25.64 -0.45 35.24
CA SER A 136 -26.33 -0.05 34.03
C SER A 136 -25.40 -0.07 32.82
N THR A 137 -25.71 -0.93 31.85
CA THR A 137 -25.12 -0.89 30.51
C THR A 137 -25.79 0.21 29.69
N ALA A 138 -25.06 1.27 29.34
CA ALA A 138 -25.54 2.28 28.41
C ALA A 138 -25.19 1.85 26.98
N ILE A 139 -26.21 1.51 26.18
CA ILE A 139 -26.04 1.29 24.75
C ILE A 139 -26.14 2.67 24.08
N THR A 140 -25.00 3.18 23.59
CA THR A 140 -24.99 4.39 22.77
C THR A 140 -24.78 3.97 21.32
N THR A 141 -25.80 4.19 20.50
CA THR A 141 -25.68 4.08 19.03
C THR A 141 -25.13 5.41 18.52
N THR A 142 -23.83 5.45 18.27
CA THR A 142 -23.21 6.57 17.55
C THR A 142 -23.32 6.29 16.06
N ALA A 143 -23.75 7.28 15.27
CA ALA A 143 -23.66 7.18 13.82
C ALA A 143 -22.18 7.09 13.44
N VAL A 144 -21.84 6.18 12.52
CA VAL A 144 -20.48 6.11 11.94
C VAL A 144 -20.09 7.48 11.41
N ASP A 145 -18.84 7.88 11.64
CA ASP A 145 -18.29 9.07 10.99
C ASP A 145 -18.35 8.87 9.48
N LYS A 146 -19.33 9.53 8.85
CA LYS A 146 -19.57 9.41 7.40
C LYS A 146 -18.36 9.86 6.60
N LYS A 147 -17.55 10.78 7.14
CA LYS A 147 -16.33 11.24 6.47
C LYS A 147 -15.28 10.13 6.49
N GLY A 148 -14.94 9.61 7.66
CA GLY A 148 -14.01 8.49 7.81
C GLY A 148 -14.45 7.25 7.01
N GLY A 149 -15.74 6.90 7.05
CA GLY A 149 -16.27 5.81 6.25
C GLY A 149 -16.14 6.04 4.74
N MET A 150 -16.38 7.26 4.26
CA MET A 150 -16.17 7.60 2.85
C MET A 150 -14.69 7.50 2.44
N GLU A 151 -13.77 7.93 3.30
CA GLU A 151 -12.33 7.81 3.06
C GLU A 151 -11.90 6.34 2.91
N VAL A 152 -12.44 5.43 3.73
CA VAL A 152 -12.21 3.98 3.60
C VAL A 152 -12.78 3.45 2.28
N ILE A 153 -14.04 3.81 1.95
CA ILE A 153 -14.72 3.35 0.73
C ILE A 153 -13.92 3.73 -0.52
N GLN A 154 -13.44 4.98 -0.59
CA GLN A 154 -12.72 5.45 -1.77
C GLN A 154 -11.31 4.88 -1.86
N HIS A 155 -10.64 4.67 -0.72
CA HIS A 155 -9.36 3.94 -0.68
C HIS A 155 -9.52 2.54 -1.25
N ALA A 156 -10.53 1.81 -0.77
CA ALA A 156 -10.82 0.47 -1.22
C ALA A 156 -11.19 0.42 -2.71
N LYS A 157 -12.03 1.35 -3.19
CA LYS A 157 -12.37 1.47 -4.62
C LYS A 157 -11.16 1.77 -5.50
N ALA A 158 -10.29 2.68 -5.06
CA ALA A 158 -9.09 3.05 -5.81
C ALA A 158 -8.10 1.88 -5.88
N LEU A 159 -7.89 1.18 -4.76
CA LEU A 159 -7.05 -0.01 -4.72
C LEU A 159 -7.60 -1.13 -5.61
N THR A 160 -8.90 -1.41 -5.53
CA THR A 160 -9.59 -2.40 -6.38
C THR A 160 -9.44 -2.06 -7.86
N TYR A 161 -9.69 -0.80 -8.24
CA TYR A 161 -9.52 -0.36 -9.63
C TYR A 161 -8.09 -0.55 -10.12
N PHE A 162 -7.11 -0.13 -9.32
CA PHE A 162 -5.71 -0.23 -9.69
C PHE A 162 -5.27 -1.70 -9.83
N LEU A 163 -5.62 -2.56 -8.87
CA LEU A 163 -5.28 -3.99 -8.93
C LEU A 163 -6.03 -4.72 -10.05
N GLN A 164 -7.28 -4.37 -10.33
CA GLN A 164 -8.02 -4.93 -11.47
C GLN A 164 -7.28 -4.66 -12.79
N LYS A 165 -6.88 -3.42 -13.00
CA LYS A 165 -6.20 -2.99 -14.24
C LYS A 165 -4.76 -3.47 -14.32
N PHE A 166 -3.98 -3.21 -13.26
CA PHE A 166 -2.55 -3.45 -13.25
C PHE A 166 -2.16 -4.90 -12.94
N TYR A 167 -2.89 -5.60 -12.07
CA TYR A 167 -2.53 -6.97 -11.68
C TYR A 167 -3.33 -8.03 -12.41
N ILE A 168 -4.67 -7.90 -12.44
CA ILE A 168 -5.53 -8.93 -13.05
C ILE A 168 -5.44 -8.86 -14.58
N GLU A 169 -5.66 -7.68 -15.15
CA GLU A 169 -5.66 -7.43 -16.60
C GLU A 169 -4.26 -7.18 -17.19
N GLU A 170 -3.24 -7.08 -16.32
CA GLU A 170 -1.83 -6.89 -16.70
C GLU A 170 -1.58 -5.65 -17.57
N GLU A 171 -2.45 -4.62 -17.50
CA GLU A 171 -2.24 -3.35 -18.19
C GLU A 171 -0.92 -2.69 -17.71
N PRO A 172 -0.18 -1.99 -18.58
CA PRO A 172 1.04 -1.30 -18.19
C PRO A 172 0.74 -0.17 -17.20
N LEU A 173 1.72 0.16 -16.36
CA LEU A 173 1.64 1.35 -15.52
C LEU A 173 1.70 2.59 -16.43
N THR A 174 0.62 3.36 -16.47
CA THR A 174 0.53 4.58 -17.29
C THR A 174 0.15 5.77 -16.43
N GLU A 175 0.49 6.97 -16.90
CA GLU A 175 0.04 8.21 -16.28
C GLU A 175 -1.50 8.26 -16.16
N SER A 176 -2.22 7.82 -17.19
CA SER A 176 -3.69 7.73 -17.18
C SER A 176 -4.23 6.79 -16.09
N LEU A 177 -3.58 5.64 -15.89
CA LEU A 177 -3.97 4.69 -14.85
C LEU A 177 -3.80 5.32 -13.46
N ILE A 178 -2.69 6.04 -13.23
CA ILE A 178 -2.41 6.71 -11.97
C ILE A 178 -3.40 7.86 -11.72
N LEU A 179 -3.65 8.71 -12.72
CA LEU A 179 -4.59 9.82 -12.60
C LEU A 179 -6.03 9.32 -12.37
N GLN A 180 -6.45 8.27 -13.06
CA GLN A 180 -7.78 7.69 -12.84
C GLN A 180 -7.91 7.04 -11.45
N THR A 181 -6.86 6.39 -10.96
CA THR A 181 -6.80 5.84 -9.59
C THR A 181 -6.92 6.96 -8.56
N HIS A 182 -6.18 8.07 -8.73
CA HIS A 182 -6.29 9.25 -7.90
C HIS A 182 -7.70 9.87 -7.97
N ARG A 183 -8.32 9.89 -9.15
CA ARG A 183 -9.70 10.39 -9.30
C ARG A 183 -10.68 9.61 -8.41
N ILE A 184 -10.58 8.28 -8.42
CA ILE A 184 -11.44 7.40 -7.61
C ILE A 184 -11.16 7.59 -6.12
N LEU A 185 -9.89 7.68 -5.73
CA LEU A 185 -9.48 7.88 -4.34
C LEU A 185 -10.10 9.14 -3.72
N CYS A 186 -10.27 10.19 -4.53
CA CYS A 186 -10.74 11.50 -4.07
C CYS A 186 -12.24 11.70 -4.27
N GLU A 187 -12.92 10.80 -4.95
CA GLU A 187 -14.34 10.95 -5.28
C GLU A 187 -15.19 11.16 -4.00
N GLY A 188 -16.16 12.05 -4.04
CA GLY A 188 -17.03 12.34 -2.89
C GLY A 188 -16.36 13.07 -1.72
N THR A 189 -15.08 13.46 -1.84
CA THR A 189 -14.40 14.28 -0.83
C THR A 189 -14.46 15.77 -1.17
N THR A 190 -14.17 16.61 -0.19
CA THR A 190 -14.05 18.06 -0.35
C THR A 190 -12.76 18.48 0.33
N HIS A 191 -11.97 19.31 -0.34
CA HIS A 191 -10.74 19.83 0.23
C HIS A 191 -11.05 20.76 1.42
N SER A 192 -10.05 21.05 2.26
CA SER A 192 -10.25 21.86 3.48
C SER A 192 -10.70 23.30 3.20
N ASP A 193 -10.44 23.81 2.00
CA ASP A 193 -10.88 25.12 1.50
C ASP A 193 -12.28 25.10 0.87
N GLY A 194 -12.97 23.95 0.86
CA GLY A 194 -14.29 23.78 0.28
C GLY A 194 -14.28 23.37 -1.19
N THR A 195 -13.11 23.20 -1.82
CA THR A 195 -13.02 22.80 -3.24
C THR A 195 -13.53 21.36 -3.43
N PRO A 196 -14.53 21.14 -4.28
CA PRO A 196 -15.07 19.81 -4.53
C PRO A 196 -14.09 18.96 -5.34
N TRP A 197 -14.10 17.64 -5.11
CA TRP A 197 -13.16 16.71 -5.75
C TRP A 197 -13.12 16.79 -7.28
N GLN A 198 -14.23 17.13 -7.94
CA GLN A 198 -14.31 17.22 -9.40
C GLN A 198 -13.31 18.23 -9.99
N GLU A 199 -12.88 19.21 -9.21
CA GLU A 199 -11.97 20.27 -9.66
C GLU A 199 -10.49 19.88 -9.54
N TRP A 200 -10.13 18.86 -8.76
CA TRP A 200 -8.72 18.53 -8.47
C TRP A 200 -8.38 17.03 -8.55
N ALA A 201 -9.39 16.16 -8.55
CA ALA A 201 -9.19 14.72 -8.59
C ALA A 201 -8.79 14.24 -10.00
N GLY A 202 -7.71 13.46 -10.04
CA GLY A 202 -7.16 12.92 -11.29
C GLY A 202 -6.54 13.95 -12.24
N ILE A 203 -6.10 15.10 -11.72
CA ILE A 203 -5.29 16.07 -12.45
C ILE A 203 -4.09 16.49 -11.63
N TYR A 204 -3.07 17.04 -12.28
CA TYR A 204 -1.95 17.64 -11.57
C TYR A 204 -2.34 18.94 -10.88
N ARG A 205 -1.84 19.12 -9.67
CA ARG A 205 -1.98 20.38 -8.95
C ARG A 205 -1.27 21.51 -9.71
N THR A 206 -1.83 22.70 -9.59
CA THR A 206 -1.32 23.94 -10.18
C THR A 206 -0.74 24.89 -9.13
N TYR A 207 -0.75 24.48 -7.86
CA TYR A 207 -0.30 25.27 -6.72
C TYR A 207 0.70 24.48 -5.87
N GLU A 208 1.52 25.21 -5.13
CA GLU A 208 2.53 24.61 -4.27
C GLU A 208 1.94 24.05 -2.98
N ILE A 209 2.41 22.87 -2.60
CA ILE A 209 2.08 22.21 -1.33
C ILE A 209 3.34 22.21 -0.48
N ALA A 210 3.20 22.46 0.81
CA ALA A 210 4.32 22.36 1.75
C ALA A 210 3.95 21.51 2.96
N ALA A 211 4.83 20.58 3.33
CA ALA A 211 4.79 19.95 4.64
C ALA A 211 5.21 20.99 5.68
N SER A 212 4.41 21.16 6.73
CA SER A 212 4.77 22.01 7.87
C SER A 212 5.22 21.12 9.00
N SER A 213 6.49 21.21 9.40
CA SER A 213 7.02 20.56 10.60
C SER A 213 7.40 21.59 11.65
N ILE A 214 7.34 21.21 12.92
CA ILE A 214 7.83 22.05 14.01
C ILE A 214 9.35 22.07 13.93
N SER A 215 9.97 23.25 13.92
CA SER A 215 11.43 23.36 13.88
C SER A 215 12.05 22.66 15.11
N PRO A 216 13.04 21.77 14.91
CA PRO A 216 13.73 21.11 16.01
C PRO A 216 14.45 22.09 16.96
N THR A 217 14.84 23.26 16.44
CA THR A 217 15.60 24.28 17.17
C THR A 217 14.73 25.41 17.72
N ASN A 218 13.48 25.52 17.24
CA ASN A 218 12.54 26.52 17.75
C ASN A 218 11.10 26.00 17.62
N PRO A 219 10.51 25.46 18.70
CA PRO A 219 9.16 24.91 18.69
C PRO A 219 8.05 25.91 18.29
N GLN A 220 8.35 27.22 18.30
CA GLN A 220 7.43 28.29 17.88
C GLN A 220 7.50 28.60 16.37
N ARG A 221 8.46 28.01 15.64
CA ARG A 221 8.67 28.24 14.21
C ARG A 221 8.29 27.00 13.41
N LEU A 222 7.30 27.14 12.52
CA LEU A 222 7.00 26.12 11.52
C LEU A 222 8.06 26.18 10.41
N GLN A 223 8.75 25.08 10.19
CA GLN A 223 9.56 24.86 9.01
C GLN A 223 8.63 24.34 7.91
N LYS A 224 8.47 25.12 6.83
CA LYS A 224 7.71 24.72 5.66
C LYS A 224 8.68 24.14 4.65
N SER A 225 8.48 22.87 4.29
CA SER A 225 9.18 22.20 3.21
C SER A 225 8.21 22.12 2.03
N ILE A 226 8.41 22.96 1.02
CA ILE A 226 7.63 22.89 -0.23
C ILE A 226 7.95 21.54 -0.85
N PHE A 227 6.97 20.70 -1.20
CA PHE A 227 7.18 19.45 -1.93
C PHE A 227 7.81 19.71 -3.32
N ILE A 228 7.92 18.70 -4.20
CA ILE A 228 8.26 18.90 -5.63
C ILE A 228 7.49 20.13 -6.15
N ARG A 229 8.02 20.95 -7.07
CA ARG A 229 7.27 22.12 -7.57
C ARG A 229 6.05 21.68 -8.39
N ALA A 230 4.95 22.41 -8.33
CA ALA A 230 3.71 22.08 -9.06
C ALA A 230 3.98 21.91 -10.56
N SER A 231 4.77 22.82 -11.13
CA SER A 231 5.18 22.79 -12.54
C SER A 231 6.09 21.62 -12.92
N ALA A 232 6.75 20.98 -11.96
CA ALA A 232 7.65 19.85 -12.18
C ALA A 232 6.94 18.49 -12.06
N VAL A 233 5.75 18.44 -11.44
CA VAL A 233 5.00 17.18 -11.24
C VAL A 233 4.74 16.43 -12.54
N PRO A 234 4.26 17.06 -13.64
CA PRO A 234 3.98 16.31 -14.87
C PRO A 234 5.22 15.61 -15.42
N LYS A 235 6.35 16.33 -15.50
CA LYS A 235 7.61 15.75 -15.96
C LYS A 235 8.09 14.62 -15.04
N TYR A 236 8.05 14.83 -13.72
CA TYR A 236 8.44 13.80 -12.76
C TYR A 236 7.61 12.51 -12.94
N MET A 237 6.32 12.65 -13.20
CA MET A 237 5.42 11.51 -13.41
C MET A 237 5.67 10.79 -14.73
N THR A 238 5.93 11.53 -15.81
CA THR A 238 6.34 10.95 -17.11
C THR A 238 7.65 10.17 -16.97
N ASP A 239 8.69 10.81 -16.40
CA ASP A 239 9.99 10.19 -16.17
C ASP A 239 9.83 8.94 -15.27
N MET A 240 8.99 9.01 -14.24
CA MET A 240 8.74 7.89 -13.33
C MET A 240 8.13 6.66 -14.05
N VAL A 241 7.17 6.90 -14.94
CA VAL A 241 6.54 5.83 -15.74
C VAL A 241 7.53 5.23 -16.74
N GLU A 242 8.33 6.06 -17.42
CA GLU A 242 9.35 5.60 -18.37
C GLU A 242 10.44 4.76 -17.68
N ASP A 243 10.92 5.20 -16.52
CA ASP A 243 11.88 4.46 -15.70
C ASP A 243 11.28 3.13 -15.21
N PHE A 244 10.01 3.14 -14.77
CA PHE A 244 9.32 1.92 -14.35
C PHE A 244 9.22 0.90 -15.50
N GLU A 245 8.82 1.35 -16.69
CA GLU A 245 8.74 0.49 -17.88
C GLU A 245 10.12 -0.07 -18.25
N SER A 246 11.16 0.75 -18.21
CA SER A 246 12.53 0.31 -18.47
C SER A 246 13.04 -0.72 -17.45
N LEU A 247 12.64 -0.61 -16.18
CA LEU A 247 13.04 -1.54 -15.12
C LEU A 247 12.27 -2.86 -15.17
N THR A 248 11.00 -2.81 -15.59
CA THR A 248 10.10 -3.98 -15.55
C THR A 248 9.98 -4.71 -16.88
N GLY A 249 10.43 -4.13 -18.00
CA GLY A 249 10.29 -4.71 -19.33
C GLY A 249 10.80 -6.15 -19.47
N GLU A 250 11.85 -6.54 -18.75
CA GLU A 250 12.34 -7.93 -18.70
C GLU A 250 11.39 -8.87 -17.96
N ALA A 251 10.78 -8.41 -16.86
CA ALA A 251 9.77 -9.20 -16.14
C ALA A 251 8.49 -9.39 -16.98
N GLU A 252 8.12 -8.38 -17.77
CA GLU A 252 6.96 -8.44 -18.68
C GLU A 252 7.12 -9.49 -19.79
N ILE A 253 8.35 -9.88 -20.15
CA ILE A 253 8.63 -10.97 -21.09
C ILE A 253 8.95 -12.31 -20.39
N GLY A 254 8.73 -12.40 -19.08
CA GLY A 254 8.87 -13.62 -18.28
C GLY A 254 10.22 -13.78 -17.56
N ASN A 255 11.12 -12.80 -17.63
CA ASN A 255 12.42 -12.83 -16.94
C ASN A 255 12.32 -12.14 -15.57
N PHE A 256 11.57 -12.74 -14.65
CA PHE A 256 11.36 -12.19 -13.31
C PHE A 256 12.63 -12.16 -12.44
N ASP A 257 13.69 -12.88 -12.83
CA ASP A 257 14.98 -12.92 -12.13
C ASP A 257 15.76 -11.59 -12.23
N VAL A 258 15.28 -10.62 -13.04
CA VAL A 258 15.95 -9.34 -13.33
C VAL A 258 15.40 -8.18 -12.48
N ILE A 259 14.27 -8.36 -11.80
CA ILE A 259 13.62 -7.31 -11.01
C ILE A 259 13.76 -7.53 -9.51
N ASP A 260 13.98 -6.44 -8.76
CA ASP A 260 13.75 -6.42 -7.31
C ASP A 260 12.38 -5.76 -7.06
N PRO A 261 11.31 -6.54 -6.81
CA PRO A 261 9.98 -5.97 -6.64
C PRO A 261 9.84 -5.13 -5.38
N PHE A 262 10.66 -5.35 -4.34
CA PHE A 262 10.59 -4.59 -3.10
C PHE A 262 11.17 -3.19 -3.27
N GLU A 263 12.32 -3.11 -3.96
CA GLU A 263 12.99 -1.85 -4.26
C GLU A 263 12.16 -0.99 -5.22
N ILE A 264 11.64 -1.58 -6.30
CA ILE A 264 10.76 -0.90 -7.26
C ILE A 264 9.51 -0.37 -6.54
N ALA A 265 8.87 -1.18 -5.70
CA ALA A 265 7.67 -0.78 -4.98
C ALA A 265 7.96 0.35 -3.96
N ALA A 266 9.10 0.29 -3.26
CA ALA A 266 9.52 1.33 -2.33
C ALA A 266 9.74 2.67 -3.04
N TRP A 267 10.33 2.67 -4.24
CA TRP A 267 10.59 3.90 -5.00
C TRP A 267 9.33 4.69 -5.35
N LEU A 268 8.21 4.02 -5.63
CA LEU A 268 6.94 4.68 -5.95
C LEU A 268 6.35 5.49 -4.77
N CYS A 269 6.74 5.17 -3.53
CA CYS A 269 6.37 5.84 -2.28
C CYS A 269 4.86 5.95 -1.94
N THR A 270 3.96 5.74 -2.91
CA THR A 270 2.50 5.76 -2.74
C THR A 270 1.98 4.36 -2.42
N ARG A 271 1.15 4.24 -1.39
CA ARG A 271 0.75 2.95 -0.84
C ARG A 271 -0.08 2.11 -1.82
N ILE A 272 -0.92 2.71 -2.67
CA ILE A 272 -1.68 1.97 -3.69
C ILE A 272 -0.77 1.43 -4.80
N LEU A 273 0.10 2.27 -5.38
CA LEU A 273 0.98 1.84 -6.47
C LEU A 273 2.00 0.80 -6.00
N LEU A 274 2.63 1.06 -4.84
CA LEU A 274 3.50 0.12 -4.14
C LEU A 274 2.82 -1.25 -3.99
N SER A 275 1.58 -1.27 -3.52
CA SER A 275 0.84 -2.51 -3.31
C SER A 275 0.50 -3.25 -4.59
N GLY A 276 0.22 -2.54 -5.69
CA GLY A 276 -0.01 -3.19 -6.97
C GLY A 276 1.26 -3.76 -7.61
N VAL A 277 2.41 -3.09 -7.45
CA VAL A 277 3.71 -3.65 -7.85
C VAL A 277 4.01 -4.93 -7.07
N LEU A 278 3.87 -4.89 -5.75
CA LEU A 278 4.07 -6.08 -4.92
C LEU A 278 3.09 -7.19 -5.33
N MET A 279 1.81 -6.89 -5.54
CA MET A 279 0.85 -7.91 -5.95
C MET A 279 1.21 -8.53 -7.31
N ARG A 280 1.55 -7.71 -8.32
CA ARG A 280 1.92 -8.19 -9.67
C ARG A 280 3.14 -9.10 -9.65
N TYR A 281 4.19 -8.68 -8.95
CA TYR A 281 5.47 -9.38 -9.02
C TYR A 281 5.71 -10.36 -7.87
N THR A 282 4.99 -10.27 -6.76
CA THR A 282 5.18 -11.17 -5.60
C THR A 282 3.92 -11.94 -5.23
N GLY A 283 2.72 -11.41 -5.53
CA GLY A 283 1.44 -11.95 -5.03
C GLY A 283 1.15 -11.58 -3.58
N LEU A 284 1.94 -10.67 -3.00
CA LEU A 284 1.86 -10.23 -1.61
C LEU A 284 1.66 -8.71 -1.54
N VAL A 285 1.36 -8.20 -0.36
CA VAL A 285 1.25 -6.76 -0.09
C VAL A 285 2.08 -6.36 1.14
N ALA A 286 2.36 -5.06 1.27
CA ALA A 286 2.98 -4.49 2.44
C ALA A 286 1.96 -3.63 3.21
N CYS A 287 1.50 -4.13 4.36
CA CYS A 287 0.59 -3.41 5.24
C CYS A 287 1.37 -2.40 6.08
N ILE A 288 1.55 -1.18 5.55
CA ILE A 288 2.28 -0.09 6.20
C ILE A 288 1.33 0.79 7.01
N GLY A 289 1.72 1.14 8.24
CA GLY A 289 1.03 2.14 9.07
C GLY A 289 0.37 1.59 10.31
N ASP A 290 0.01 0.30 10.27
CA ASP A 290 -0.58 -0.40 11.40
C ASP A 290 0.35 -1.53 11.89
N ASP A 291 0.39 -1.72 13.20
CA ASP A 291 1.05 -2.84 13.87
C ASP A 291 0.00 -3.77 14.55
N GLY A 292 -1.26 -3.66 14.12
CA GLY A 292 -2.42 -4.32 14.72
C GLY A 292 -2.89 -3.64 16.01
N GLU A 293 -3.98 -4.16 16.59
CA GLU A 293 -4.64 -3.63 17.80
C GLU A 293 -3.73 -3.48 19.03
N THR A 294 -2.55 -4.11 19.04
CA THR A 294 -1.68 -4.22 20.23
C THR A 294 -0.50 -3.24 20.26
N ALA A 295 -0.26 -2.47 19.20
CA ALA A 295 0.92 -1.62 19.09
C ALA A 295 0.55 -0.19 18.68
N ALA A 296 0.29 0.63 19.70
CA ALA A 296 -0.08 2.04 19.58
C ALA A 296 0.90 2.86 18.69
N GLY A 297 0.57 2.99 17.41
CA GLY A 297 1.13 3.99 16.48
C GLY A 297 2.58 3.82 16.02
N ARG A 298 3.28 2.74 16.40
CA ARG A 298 4.73 2.58 16.10
C ARG A 298 5.01 2.47 14.59
N GLY A 299 4.22 1.70 13.85
CA GLY A 299 4.37 1.53 12.40
C GLY A 299 4.14 2.82 11.61
N ARG A 300 3.17 3.64 12.03
CA ARG A 300 2.94 4.98 11.47
C ARG A 300 4.15 5.90 11.69
N ASP A 301 4.63 5.98 12.93
CA ASP A 301 5.72 6.88 13.28
C ASP A 301 7.04 6.48 12.59
N GLU A 302 7.27 5.18 12.42
CA GLU A 302 8.38 4.65 11.62
C GLU A 302 8.29 5.09 10.16
N TYR A 303 7.14 4.85 9.50
CA TYR A 303 6.95 5.23 8.09
C TYR A 303 7.13 6.74 7.90
N LEU A 304 6.52 7.57 8.76
CA LEU A 304 6.63 9.02 8.63
C LEU A 304 8.03 9.52 8.92
N LYS A 305 8.79 8.88 9.81
CA LYS A 305 10.20 9.20 10.02
C LYS A 305 11.01 8.99 8.73
N ILE A 306 10.79 7.88 8.03
CA ILE A 306 11.46 7.57 6.75
C ILE A 306 11.03 8.58 5.67
N ALA A 307 9.72 8.77 5.48
CA ALA A 307 9.17 9.68 4.48
C ALA A 307 9.62 11.14 4.71
N ASN A 308 9.61 11.61 5.96
CA ASN A 308 10.08 12.95 6.30
C ASN A 308 11.58 13.13 6.05
N LYS A 309 12.40 12.10 6.31
CA LYS A 309 13.83 12.13 5.98
C LYS A 309 14.04 12.21 4.48
N ALA A 310 13.29 11.44 3.68
CA ALA A 310 13.33 11.48 2.22
C ALA A 310 13.03 12.90 1.69
N ASN A 311 11.94 13.49 2.18
CA ASN A 311 11.54 14.85 1.79
C ASN A 311 12.61 15.87 2.20
N LYS A 312 13.10 15.85 3.45
CA LYS A 312 14.09 16.84 3.92
C LYS A 312 15.36 16.82 3.08
N VAL A 313 15.88 15.63 2.78
CA VAL A 313 17.09 15.47 1.97
C VAL A 313 16.87 16.07 0.58
N PHE A 314 15.73 15.77 -0.08
CA PHE A 314 15.38 16.33 -1.40
C PHE A 314 15.32 17.88 -1.41
N HIS A 315 15.04 18.52 -0.28
CA HIS A 315 14.82 19.97 -0.19
C HIS A 315 16.00 20.81 0.27
N ASP A 316 16.91 20.26 1.08
CA ASP A 316 18.06 21.02 1.55
C ASP A 316 19.03 21.37 0.38
N GLU A 317 18.84 20.81 -0.83
CA GLU A 317 19.79 20.96 -1.96
C GLU A 317 19.13 21.25 -3.34
N ASP A 318 18.00 21.97 -3.42
CA ASP A 318 17.40 22.41 -4.72
C ASP A 318 17.20 21.28 -5.77
N GLY A 319 17.05 20.02 -5.32
CA GLY A 319 16.94 18.84 -6.19
C GLY A 319 18.27 18.21 -6.64
N GLU A 320 19.41 18.73 -6.19
CA GLU A 320 20.76 18.18 -6.42
C GLU A 320 21.34 17.58 -5.14
N VAL A 321 20.71 16.50 -4.68
CA VAL A 321 21.29 15.71 -3.59
C VAL A 321 22.27 14.70 -4.16
N ASP A 322 23.48 14.65 -3.60
CA ASP A 322 24.40 13.54 -3.86
C ASP A 322 23.65 12.21 -3.63
N VAL A 323 23.66 11.34 -4.63
CA VAL A 323 23.06 10.00 -4.62
C VAL A 323 23.47 9.24 -3.35
N GLU A 324 24.70 9.46 -2.86
CA GLU A 324 25.23 8.83 -1.66
C GLU A 324 24.51 9.26 -0.36
N ALA A 325 23.88 10.44 -0.35
CA ALA A 325 23.13 10.96 0.79
C ALA A 325 21.64 10.55 0.77
N GLN A 326 21.12 10.05 -0.36
CA GLN A 326 19.70 9.74 -0.57
C GLN A 326 19.24 8.41 0.07
N THR A 327 19.68 8.08 1.29
CA THR A 327 19.47 6.75 1.92
C THR A 327 18.02 6.37 2.28
N SER A 328 17.04 7.27 2.12
CA SER A 328 15.66 6.99 2.55
C SER A 328 14.94 5.92 1.72
N HIS A 329 15.29 5.75 0.44
CA HIS A 329 14.73 4.69 -0.40
C HIS A 329 15.17 3.30 0.09
N VAL A 330 16.41 3.18 0.59
CA VAL A 330 16.91 1.95 1.24
C VAL A 330 16.08 1.65 2.48
N GLN A 331 15.92 2.63 3.38
CA GLN A 331 15.13 2.43 4.61
C GLN A 331 13.66 2.10 4.33
N LEU A 332 13.08 2.66 3.27
CA LEU A 332 11.73 2.31 2.84
C LEU A 332 11.67 0.89 2.27
N THR A 333 12.68 0.47 1.51
CA THR A 333 12.81 -0.91 1.01
C THR A 333 12.89 -1.90 2.17
N GLU A 334 13.70 -1.62 3.19
CA GLU A 334 13.79 -2.45 4.41
C GLU A 334 12.43 -2.59 5.11
N LEU A 335 11.69 -1.48 5.23
CA LEU A 335 10.34 -1.50 5.80
C LEU A 335 9.37 -2.32 4.94
N VAL A 336 9.41 -2.17 3.61
CA VAL A 336 8.59 -2.92 2.66
C VAL A 336 8.85 -4.41 2.78
N VAL A 337 10.12 -4.83 2.75
CA VAL A 337 10.53 -6.24 2.88
C VAL A 337 10.00 -6.83 4.18
N ARG A 338 10.13 -6.10 5.30
CA ARG A 338 9.65 -6.56 6.61
C ARG A 338 8.13 -6.71 6.63
N LYS A 339 7.39 -5.74 6.08
CA LYS A 339 5.92 -5.80 6.02
C LYS A 339 5.41 -6.86 5.04
N VAL A 340 6.13 -7.12 3.95
CA VAL A 340 5.84 -8.27 3.09
C VAL A 340 6.13 -9.58 3.80
N LEU A 341 7.21 -9.68 4.57
CA LEU A 341 7.52 -10.87 5.36
C LEU A 341 6.41 -11.17 6.37
N GLU A 342 5.91 -10.16 7.09
CA GLU A 342 4.77 -10.31 8.00
C GLU A 342 3.50 -10.81 7.27
N CYS A 343 3.23 -10.28 6.06
CA CYS A 343 2.14 -10.74 5.19
C CYS A 343 2.34 -12.20 4.77
N ALA A 344 3.55 -12.54 4.34
CA ALA A 344 3.93 -13.88 3.91
C ALA A 344 3.76 -14.90 5.03
N GLU A 345 4.21 -14.59 6.24
CA GLU A 345 4.06 -15.47 7.41
C GLU A 345 2.58 -15.80 7.70
N ARG A 346 1.68 -14.82 7.58
CA ARG A 346 0.23 -15.04 7.76
C ARG A 346 -0.38 -15.87 6.62
N LEU A 347 0.04 -15.63 5.38
CA LEU A 347 -0.46 -16.36 4.21
C LEU A 347 0.04 -17.81 4.16
N VAL A 348 1.29 -18.06 4.57
CA VAL A 348 1.87 -19.41 4.64
C VAL A 348 1.04 -20.34 5.51
N GLU A 349 0.49 -19.86 6.62
CA GLU A 349 -0.38 -20.68 7.46
C GLU A 349 -1.62 -21.17 6.73
N VAL A 350 -2.19 -20.38 5.82
CA VAL A 350 -3.38 -20.74 5.05
C VAL A 350 -3.02 -21.71 3.94
N VAL A 351 -1.90 -21.44 3.27
CA VAL A 351 -1.41 -22.22 2.13
C VAL A 351 -0.91 -23.61 2.54
N ILE A 352 -0.21 -23.74 3.68
CA ILE A 352 0.30 -25.04 4.17
C ILE A 352 -0.82 -25.89 4.79
N LYS A 353 -1.74 -25.29 5.58
CA LYS A 353 -2.85 -26.06 6.20
C LYS A 353 -3.79 -26.71 5.17
N ALA A 354 -3.77 -26.27 3.92
CA ALA A 354 -4.55 -26.87 2.84
C ALA A 354 -3.98 -28.23 2.37
N GLU A 355 -2.68 -28.47 2.49
CA GLU A 355 -2.05 -29.75 2.08
C GLU A 355 -2.45 -30.92 3.01
N ASP A 356 -2.73 -30.64 4.28
CA ASP A 356 -3.15 -31.65 5.25
C ASP A 356 -4.57 -32.18 4.99
N VAL A 357 -5.35 -31.56 4.10
CA VAL A 357 -6.75 -31.92 3.81
C VAL A 357 -6.89 -32.83 2.58
N GLU A 358 -5.91 -32.85 1.67
CA GLU A 358 -5.92 -33.75 0.50
C GLU A 358 -5.23 -35.11 0.77
N GLY A 359 -4.78 -35.34 2.00
CA GLY A 359 -4.10 -36.57 2.45
C GLY A 359 -4.96 -37.60 3.17
N GLU A 360 -6.28 -37.39 3.33
CA GLU A 360 -7.21 -38.34 3.99
C GLU A 360 -8.19 -39.03 3.03
#